data_AF-A0AAV2QDI3-F1
#
_entry.id   AF-A0AAV2QDI3-F1
#
_cell.length_a   1.000
_cell.length_b   1.000
_cell.length_c   1.000
_cell.angle_alpha   90.00
_cell.angle_beta   90.00
_cell.angle_gamma   90.00
#
_symmetry.space_group_name_H-M   'P 1'
#
loop_
_entity.id
_entity.type
_entity.pdbx_description
1 polymer ?
#
loop_
_entity_poly.entity_id
_entity_poly.type
_entity_poly.pdbx_seq_one_letter_code
_entity_poly.pdbx_strand_id
1 'polypeptide(L)'
;MILKGTSPSRIRRGDCFTATVISFNLILMVVSLCLLMSYTVLLVRGKQYIDLLGGGAAWIVAFLVILLSSLMIIAVVCGIAGVAGANIAALKCNCVIFLFLVICVFLGGIVAWHEMWNIINLVSYNLKRNMGLYNPSSTSDATTVWDDIQRN
;
A
#
# COMPACT_ATOMS: atom_id res chain seq x y z
N MET A 1 -20.72 -53.15 24.46
CA MET A 1 -19.74 -52.22 25.04
C MET A 1 -18.36 -52.60 24.52
N ILE A 2 -17.88 -51.94 23.47
CA ILE A 2 -16.51 -52.06 22.96
C ILE A 2 -16.04 -50.63 22.69
N LEU A 3 -15.27 -50.10 23.64
CA LEU A 3 -14.44 -48.92 23.44
C LEU A 3 -13.30 -49.34 22.52
N LYS A 4 -13.21 -48.75 21.32
CA LYS A 4 -12.04 -48.91 20.46
C LYS A 4 -11.64 -47.57 19.83
N GLY A 5 -10.68 -46.93 20.50
CA GLY A 5 -9.65 -46.13 19.86
C GLY A 5 -10.07 -44.73 19.39
N THR A 6 -10.16 -43.79 20.32
CA THR A 6 -9.72 -42.42 20.03
C THR A 6 -8.25 -42.46 19.66
N SER A 7 -7.94 -42.44 18.36
CA SER A 7 -6.58 -42.16 17.89
C SER A 7 -6.41 -40.63 17.86
N PRO A 8 -5.55 -40.05 18.71
CA PRO A 8 -5.27 -38.62 18.66
C PRO A 8 -4.21 -38.34 17.57
N SER A 9 -4.26 -37.13 17.02
CA SER A 9 -3.29 -36.51 16.08
C SER A 9 -3.50 -36.72 14.58
N ARG A 10 -4.70 -36.39 14.09
CA ARG A 10 -4.89 -35.91 12.70
C ARG A 10 -4.83 -34.38 12.62
N ILE A 11 -3.85 -33.78 13.28
CA ILE A 11 -3.41 -32.41 12.94
C ILE A 11 -2.24 -32.59 11.97
N ARG A 12 -2.08 -31.74 10.95
CA ARG A 12 -0.79 -31.05 10.65
C ARG A 12 -0.43 -30.67 9.21
N ARG A 13 -1.06 -31.12 8.13
CA ARG A 13 -0.66 -30.62 6.77
C ARG A 13 -1.58 -29.52 6.22
N GLY A 14 -2.89 -29.65 6.38
CA GLY A 14 -3.85 -28.60 6.01
C GLY A 14 -3.81 -27.40 6.96
N ASP A 15 -3.66 -27.67 8.26
CA ASP A 15 -3.78 -26.64 9.32
C ASP A 15 -2.59 -25.68 9.34
N CYS A 16 -1.36 -26.18 9.14
CA CYS A 16 -0.18 -25.32 9.07
C CYS A 16 -0.18 -24.44 7.82
N PHE A 17 -0.54 -24.99 6.66
CA PHE A 17 -0.68 -24.21 5.43
C PHE A 17 -1.78 -23.16 5.55
N THR A 18 -2.94 -23.57 6.09
CA THR A 18 -4.07 -22.67 6.33
C THR A 18 -3.70 -21.54 7.29
N ALA A 19 -3.10 -21.87 8.43
CA ALA A 19 -2.65 -20.90 9.42
C ALA A 19 -1.60 -19.95 8.85
N THR A 20 -0.69 -20.44 8.00
CA THR A 20 0.33 -19.62 7.34
C THR A 20 -0.32 -18.63 6.39
N VAL A 21 -1.21 -19.10 5.51
CA VAL A 21 -1.91 -18.23 4.55
C VAL A 21 -2.75 -17.18 5.28
N ILE A 22 -3.49 -17.57 6.32
CA ILE A 22 -4.28 -16.62 7.13
C ILE A 22 -3.37 -15.60 7.79
N SER A 23 -2.27 -16.02 8.43
CA SER A 23 -1.34 -15.11 9.12
C SER A 23 -0.70 -14.10 8.17
N PHE A 24 -0.23 -14.54 7.00
CA PHE A 24 0.31 -13.63 5.98
C PHE A 24 -0.74 -12.66 5.47
N ASN A 25 -1.95 -13.14 5.19
CA ASN A 25 -3.04 -12.27 4.74
C ASN A 25 -3.43 -11.25 5.82
N LEU A 26 -3.43 -11.61 7.10
CA LEU A 26 -3.67 -10.67 8.20
C LEU A 26 -2.57 -9.60 8.31
N ILE A 27 -1.29 -9.97 8.14
CA ILE A 27 -0.20 -8.98 8.10
C ILE A 27 -0.41 -8.02 6.92
N LEU A 28 -0.72 -8.54 5.74
CA LEU A 28 -1.01 -7.72 4.56
C LEU A 28 -2.25 -6.84 4.75
N MET A 29 -3.26 -7.30 5.49
CA MET A 29 -4.42 -6.49 5.88
C MET A 29 -3.97 -5.25 6.66
N VAL A 30 -3.18 -5.47 7.71
CA VAL A 30 -2.70 -4.41 8.60
C VAL A 30 -1.86 -3.41 7.81
N VAL A 31 -0.93 -3.89 6.98
CA VAL A 31 -0.10 -3.02 6.13
C VAL A 31 -0.96 -2.20 5.17
N SER A 32 -1.95 -2.83 4.52
CA SER A 32 -2.82 -2.14 3.57
C SER A 32 -3.73 -1.11 4.24
N LEU A 33 -4.23 -1.40 5.44
CA LEU A 33 -4.99 -0.45 6.25
C LEU A 33 -4.12 0.72 6.70
N CYS A 34 -2.89 0.47 7.15
CA CYS A 34 -1.95 1.52 7.52
C CYS A 34 -1.62 2.43 6.33
N LEU A 35 -1.39 1.86 5.13
CA LEU A 35 -1.17 2.62 3.90
C LEU A 35 -2.40 3.45 3.52
N LEU A 36 -3.58 2.82 3.51
CA LEU A 36 -4.84 3.49 3.21
C LEU A 36 -5.08 4.69 4.14
N MET A 37 -4.93 4.48 5.46
CA MET A 37 -5.12 5.54 6.46
C MET A 37 -4.07 6.65 6.32
N SER A 38 -2.79 6.30 6.15
CA SER A 38 -1.70 7.27 6.02
C SER A 38 -1.90 8.17 4.80
N TYR A 39 -2.21 7.58 3.63
CA TYR A 39 -2.42 8.34 2.40
C TYR A 39 -3.74 9.12 2.42
N THR A 40 -4.78 8.62 3.09
CA THR A 40 -6.01 9.38 3.30
C THR A 40 -5.75 10.60 4.19
N VAL A 41 -4.99 10.45 5.28
CA VAL A 41 -4.60 11.57 6.15
C VAL A 41 -3.73 12.57 5.38
N LEU A 42 -2.79 12.10 4.55
CA LEU A 42 -1.98 12.97 3.69
C LEU A 42 -2.85 13.76 2.71
N LEU A 43 -3.89 13.17 2.10
CA LEU A 43 -4.80 13.90 1.22
C LEU A 43 -5.63 14.97 1.94
N VAL A 44 -6.08 14.70 3.18
CA VAL A 44 -6.97 15.60 3.92
C VAL A 44 -6.20 16.69 4.66
N ARG A 45 -5.09 16.34 5.32
CA ARG A 45 -4.34 17.24 6.21
C ARG A 45 -2.92 17.55 5.72
N GLY A 46 -2.34 16.67 4.90
CA GLY A 46 -0.98 16.78 4.38
C GLY A 46 -0.90 17.28 2.94
N LYS A 47 -1.99 17.90 2.42
CA LYS A 47 -2.10 18.43 1.05
C LYS A 47 -0.83 19.19 0.61
N GLN A 48 -0.33 20.02 1.51
CA GLN A 48 0.84 20.88 1.30
C GLN A 48 2.12 20.08 1.02
N TYR A 49 2.31 18.93 1.68
CA TYR A 49 3.45 18.03 1.46
C TYR A 49 3.34 17.30 0.12
N ILE A 50 2.13 16.94 -0.30
CA ILE A 50 1.88 16.33 -1.62
C ILE A 50 2.16 17.35 -2.73
N ASP A 51 1.65 18.58 -2.57
CA ASP A 51 1.87 19.68 -3.51
C ASP A 51 3.36 20.03 -3.65
N LEU A 52 4.15 19.86 -2.58
CA LEU A 52 5.60 20.11 -2.59
C LEU A 52 6.36 19.22 -3.58
N LEU A 53 5.95 17.95 -3.72
CA LEU A 53 6.68 16.92 -4.49
C LEU A 53 6.39 16.96 -6.00
N GLY A 54 5.22 17.43 -6.41
CA GLY A 54 4.81 17.35 -7.82
C GLY A 54 3.62 18.19 -8.24
N GLY A 55 3.12 19.09 -7.38
CA GLY A 55 1.86 19.79 -7.60
C GLY A 55 0.71 18.82 -7.94
N GLY A 56 -0.11 19.15 -8.95
CA GLY A 56 -1.27 18.35 -9.36
C GLY A 56 -0.97 16.89 -9.74
N ALA A 57 0.26 16.56 -10.16
CA ALA A 57 0.64 15.19 -10.52
C ALA A 57 0.84 14.29 -9.28
N ALA A 58 1.24 14.87 -8.14
CA ALA A 58 1.46 14.10 -6.91
C ALA A 58 0.14 13.60 -6.28
N TRP A 59 -0.98 14.29 -6.54
CA TRP A 59 -2.33 13.83 -6.16
C TRP A 59 -2.70 12.51 -6.83
N ILE A 60 -2.34 12.37 -8.10
CA ILE A 60 -2.61 11.16 -8.89
C ILE A 60 -1.90 9.96 -8.24
N VAL A 61 -0.67 10.15 -7.76
CA VAL A 61 0.09 9.12 -7.06
C VAL A 61 -0.59 8.74 -5.75
N ALA A 62 -1.03 9.70 -4.95
CA ALA A 62 -1.72 9.42 -3.69
C ALA A 62 -3.04 8.66 -3.90
N PHE A 63 -3.84 9.03 -4.90
CA PHE A 63 -5.05 8.29 -5.27
C PHE A 63 -4.74 6.87 -5.76
N LEU A 64 -3.68 6.70 -6.54
CA LEU A 64 -3.24 5.40 -7.01
C LEU A 64 -2.86 4.48 -5.84
N VAL A 65 -2.14 4.99 -4.84
CA VAL A 65 -1.78 4.21 -3.64
C VAL A 65 -3.03 3.80 -2.84
N ILE A 66 -4.01 4.69 -2.69
CA ILE A 66 -5.28 4.37 -2.03
C ILE A 66 -6.04 3.28 -2.78
N LEU A 67 -6.11 3.38 -4.11
CA LEU A 67 -6.76 2.38 -4.96
C LEU A 67 -6.10 1.01 -4.82
N LEU A 68 -4.76 0.95 -4.92
CA LEU A 68 -4.00 -0.30 -4.78
C LEU A 68 -4.11 -0.90 -3.38
N SER A 69 -4.10 -0.07 -2.33
CA SER A 69 -4.28 -0.52 -0.95
C SER A 69 -5.68 -1.09 -0.71
N SER A 70 -6.71 -0.45 -1.28
CA SER A 70 -8.09 -0.94 -1.22
C SER A 70 -8.24 -2.28 -1.95
N LEU A 71 -7.59 -2.42 -3.12
CA LEU A 71 -7.59 -3.66 -3.88
C LEU A 71 -6.86 -4.79 -3.13
N MET A 72 -5.76 -4.48 -2.43
CA MET A 72 -5.04 -5.43 -1.59
C MET A 72 -5.90 -5.91 -0.41
N ILE A 73 -6.68 -5.02 0.22
CA ILE A 73 -7.64 -5.40 1.27
C ILE A 73 -8.66 -6.41 0.74
N ILE A 74 -9.21 -6.19 -0.45
CA ILE A 74 -10.15 -7.13 -1.09
C ILE A 74 -9.47 -8.48 -1.34
N ALA A 75 -8.25 -8.48 -1.89
CA ALA A 75 -7.47 -9.70 -2.13
C ALA A 75 -7.28 -10.50 -0.84
N VAL A 76 -6.88 -9.83 0.23
CA VAL A 76 -6.66 -10.40 1.55
C VAL A 76 -7.93 -11.03 2.13
N VAL A 77 -9.07 -10.33 2.05
CA VAL A 77 -10.36 -10.87 2.50
C VAL A 77 -10.74 -12.11 1.68
N CYS A 78 -10.55 -12.09 0.36
CA CYS A 78 -10.75 -13.25 -0.50
C CYS A 78 -9.80 -14.40 -0.16
N GLY A 79 -8.55 -14.12 0.21
CA GLY A 79 -7.56 -15.10 0.64
C GLY A 79 -7.96 -15.79 1.94
N ILE A 80 -8.35 -15.02 2.96
CA ILE A 80 -8.82 -15.55 4.25
C ILE A 80 -10.11 -16.37 4.06
N ALA A 81 -11.11 -15.82 3.35
CA ALA A 81 -12.37 -16.50 3.10
C ALA A 81 -12.19 -17.76 2.23
N GLY A 82 -11.27 -17.72 1.26
CA GLY A 82 -10.97 -18.86 0.39
C GLY A 82 -10.37 -20.03 1.14
N VAL A 83 -9.46 -19.77 2.08
CA VAL A 83 -8.82 -20.82 2.88
C VAL A 83 -9.71 -21.25 4.05
N ALA A 84 -10.28 -20.32 4.82
CA ALA A 84 -11.08 -20.64 6.00
C ALA A 84 -12.44 -21.26 5.64
N GLY A 85 -13.06 -20.82 4.54
CA GLY A 85 -14.34 -21.34 4.06
C GLY A 85 -14.22 -22.43 2.99
N ALA A 86 -13.00 -22.90 2.68
CA ALA A 86 -12.71 -23.79 1.56
C ALA A 86 -13.34 -23.33 0.22
N ASN A 87 -13.46 -22.01 0.03
CA ASN A 87 -14.10 -21.41 -1.13
C ASN A 87 -13.09 -21.21 -2.26
N ILE A 88 -13.08 -22.14 -3.21
CA ILE A 88 -12.17 -22.13 -4.36
C ILE A 88 -12.35 -20.87 -5.22
N ALA A 89 -13.57 -20.34 -5.34
CA ALA A 89 -13.82 -19.13 -6.13
C ALA A 89 -13.16 -17.90 -5.48
N ALA A 90 -13.24 -17.77 -4.16
CA ALA A 90 -12.55 -16.72 -3.41
C ALA A 90 -11.02 -16.86 -3.51
N LEU A 91 -10.48 -18.08 -3.45
CA LEU A 91 -9.05 -18.33 -3.63
C LEU A 91 -8.58 -17.95 -5.05
N LYS A 92 -9.35 -18.27 -6.09
CA LYS A 92 -9.07 -17.85 -7.47
C LYS A 92 -9.10 -16.33 -7.62
N CYS A 93 -10.09 -15.66 -7.04
CA CYS A 93 -10.18 -14.21 -7.02
C CYS A 93 -8.93 -13.58 -6.38
N ASN A 94 -8.51 -14.10 -5.23
CA ASN A 94 -7.27 -13.69 -4.57
C ASN A 94 -6.05 -13.83 -5.50
N CYS A 95 -5.87 -14.98 -6.14
CA CYS A 95 -4.76 -15.20 -7.08
C CYS A 95 -4.77 -14.23 -8.27
N VAL A 96 -5.94 -13.95 -8.84
CA VAL A 96 -6.07 -13.01 -9.98
C VAL A 96 -5.70 -11.60 -9.56
N ILE A 97 -6.16 -11.14 -8.39
CA ILE A 97 -5.82 -9.81 -7.88
C ILE A 97 -4.32 -9.71 -7.59
N PHE A 98 -3.72 -10.71 -6.95
CA PHE A 98 -2.27 -10.73 -6.73
C PHE A 98 -1.47 -10.71 -8.04
N LEU A 99 -1.88 -11.49 -9.04
CA LEU A 99 -1.22 -11.50 -10.34
C LEU A 99 -1.30 -10.11 -11.00
N PHE A 100 -2.47 -9.47 -10.96
CA PHE A 100 -2.65 -8.12 -11.44
C PHE A 100 -1.73 -7.12 -10.71
N LEU A 101 -1.67 -7.17 -9.39
CA LEU A 101 -0.79 -6.30 -8.58
C LEU A 101 0.70 -6.51 -8.93
N VAL A 102 1.14 -7.75 -9.10
CA VAL A 102 2.52 -8.06 -9.51
C VAL A 102 2.83 -7.48 -10.89
N ILE A 103 1.90 -7.61 -11.85
CA ILE A 103 2.04 -7.01 -13.19
C ILE A 103 2.12 -5.49 -13.09
N CYS A 104 1.27 -4.84 -12.28
CA CYS A 104 1.31 -3.40 -12.06
C CYS A 104 2.65 -2.93 -11.49
N VAL A 105 3.22 -3.65 -10.52
CA VAL A 105 4.53 -3.33 -9.94
C VAL A 105 5.63 -3.48 -10.99
N PHE A 106 5.59 -4.54 -11.78
CA PHE A 106 6.59 -4.79 -12.82
C PHE A 106 6.56 -3.72 -13.92
N LEU A 107 5.38 -3.42 -14.45
CA LEU A 107 5.20 -2.36 -15.46
C LEU A 107 5.54 -0.98 -14.89
N GLY A 108 5.12 -0.70 -13.65
CA GLY A 108 5.46 0.52 -12.95
C GLY A 108 6.97 0.69 -12.76
N GLY A 109 7.68 -0.39 -12.45
CA GLY A 109 9.14 -0.41 -12.35
C GLY A 109 9.83 -0.11 -13.68
N ILE A 110 9.35 -0.69 -14.78
CA ILE A 110 9.87 -0.41 -16.13
C ILE A 110 9.67 1.06 -16.51
N VAL A 111 8.45 1.59 -16.31
CA VAL A 111 8.14 2.99 -16.61
C VAL A 111 8.97 3.93 -15.74
N ALA A 112 9.08 3.66 -14.44
CA ALA A 112 9.89 4.46 -13.52
C ALA A 112 11.38 4.45 -13.89
N TRP A 113 11.89 3.31 -14.39
CA TRP A 113 13.26 3.22 -14.88
C TRP A 113 13.47 4.03 -16.17
N HIS A 114 12.55 3.91 -17.14
CA HIS A 114 12.61 4.65 -18.40
C HIS A 114 12.54 6.16 -18.19
N GLU A 115 11.66 6.61 -17.29
CA GLU A 115 11.41 8.02 -17.00
C GLU A 115 12.25 8.56 -15.82
N MET A 116 13.25 7.80 -15.33
CA MET A 116 13.98 8.10 -14.10
C MET A 116 14.50 9.55 -14.09
N TRP A 117 15.17 9.98 -15.16
CA TRP A 117 15.74 11.32 -15.27
C TRP A 117 14.67 12.41 -15.33
N ASN A 118 13.54 12.16 -16.00
CA ASN A 118 12.43 13.10 -16.07
C ASN A 118 11.76 13.28 -14.71
N ILE A 119 11.55 12.19 -13.98
CA ILE A 119 11.00 12.21 -12.62
C ILE A 119 11.94 12.97 -11.68
N ILE A 120 13.24 12.69 -11.71
CA ILE A 120 14.24 13.37 -10.87
C ILE A 120 14.27 14.88 -11.17
N ASN A 121 14.26 15.25 -12.45
CA ASN A 121 14.26 16.65 -12.85
C ASN A 121 12.97 17.36 -12.44
N LEU A 122 11.82 16.71 -12.58
CA LEU A 122 10.53 17.26 -12.15
C LEU A 122 10.49 17.50 -10.64
N VAL A 123 10.89 16.51 -9.83
CA VAL A 123 10.95 16.64 -8.37
C VAL A 123 11.94 17.74 -7.97
N SER A 124 13.13 17.76 -8.58
CA SER A 124 14.15 18.78 -8.32
C SER A 124 13.67 20.20 -8.68
N TYR A 125 12.97 20.35 -9.80
CA TYR A 125 12.39 21.61 -10.22
C TYR A 125 11.33 22.10 -9.22
N ASN A 126 10.42 21.22 -8.78
CA ASN A 126 9.39 21.59 -7.81
C ASN A 126 9.98 21.92 -6.44
N LEU A 127 10.99 21.18 -5.98
CA LEU A 127 11.71 21.50 -4.75
C LEU A 127 12.37 22.88 -4.83
N LYS A 128 13.12 23.16 -5.90
CA LYS A 128 13.76 24.48 -6.10
C LYS A 128 12.74 25.61 -6.18
N ARG A 129 11.63 25.40 -6.89
CA ARG A 129 10.55 26.39 -7.01
C ARG A 129 9.93 26.69 -5.65
N ASN A 130 9.61 25.66 -4.86
CA ASN A 130 9.03 25.83 -3.53
C ASN A 130 10.02 26.47 -2.54
N MET A 131 11.31 26.15 -2.65
CA MET A 131 12.36 26.81 -1.86
C MET A 131 12.47 28.29 -2.21
N GLY A 132 12.31 28.67 -3.49
CA GLY A 132 12.28 30.07 -3.91
C GLY A 132 11.08 30.87 -3.38
N LEU A 133 10.04 30.19 -2.90
CA LEU A 133 8.86 30.79 -2.24
C LEU A 133 8.98 30.77 -0.71
N TYR A 134 10.08 30.24 -0.16
CA TYR A 134 10.34 30.25 1.27
C TYR A 134 10.51 31.69 1.75
N ASN A 135 9.73 32.08 2.74
CA ASN A 135 9.91 33.36 3.41
C ASN A 135 9.81 33.13 4.93
N PRO A 136 10.91 33.29 5.69
CA PRO A 136 10.92 33.00 7.13
C PRO A 136 10.00 33.92 7.95
N SER A 137 9.53 35.03 7.36
CA SER A 137 8.55 35.93 7.97
C SER A 137 7.09 35.60 7.66
N SER A 138 6.83 34.56 6.85
CA SER A 138 5.51 34.17 6.36
C SER A 138 5.09 32.80 6.92
N THR A 139 3.80 32.62 7.14
CA THR A 139 3.19 31.31 7.51
C THR A 139 2.57 30.62 6.29
N SER A 140 3.13 30.84 5.10
CA SER A 140 2.69 30.16 3.89
C SER A 140 3.00 28.67 3.93
N ASP A 141 2.16 27.86 3.27
CA ASP A 141 2.28 26.41 3.16
C ASP A 141 3.70 25.94 2.78
N ALA A 142 4.33 26.63 1.82
CA ALA A 142 5.70 26.34 1.41
C ALA A 142 6.71 26.57 2.54
N THR A 143 6.52 27.60 3.36
CA THR A 143 7.41 27.91 4.49
C THR A 143 7.23 26.88 5.61
N THR A 144 5.99 26.51 5.95
CA THR A 144 5.71 25.50 6.98
C THR A 144 6.30 24.13 6.63
N VAL A 145 6.09 23.66 5.40
CA VAL A 145 6.63 22.36 4.97
C VAL A 145 8.16 22.36 4.95
N TRP A 146 8.80 23.45 4.50
CA TRP A 146 10.25 23.55 4.52
C TRP A 146 10.84 23.64 5.93
N ASP A 147 10.20 24.38 6.84
CA ASP A 147 10.59 24.43 8.24
C ASP A 147 10.50 23.05 8.89
N ASP A 148 9.46 22.27 8.61
CA ASP A 148 9.31 20.90 9.12
C ASP A 148 10.37 19.94 8.56
N ILE A 149 10.74 20.08 7.27
CA ILE A 149 11.80 19.29 6.62
C ILE A 149 13.19 19.64 7.17
N GLN A 150 13.43 20.91 7.53
CA GLN A 150 14.74 21.33 8.04
C GLN A 150 14.94 21.02 9.52
N ARG A 151 13.83 20.97 10.30
CA ARG A 151 13.87 20.72 11.74
C ARG A 151 13.90 19.23 12.12
N ASN A 152 13.40 18.35 11.25
CA ASN A 152 13.38 16.89 11.44
C ASN A 152 14.39 16.19 10.54
#